data_AF-A0A944V0B8-F1
#
_entry.id   AF-A0A944V0B8-F1
#
_cell.length_a   1.000
_cell.length_b   1.000
_cell.length_c   1.000
_cell.angle_alpha   90.00
_cell.angle_beta   90.00
_cell.angle_gamma   90.00
#
_symmetry.space_group_name_H-M   'P 1'
#
loop_
_entity.id
_entity.type
_entity.pdbx_description
1 polymer ?
#
loop_
_entity_poly.entity_id
_entity_poly.type
_entity_poly.pdbx_seq_one_letter_code
_entity_poly.pdbx_strand_id
1 'polypeptide(L)' 'MQEDFFKEQLQILNKAQKDVVEQIYGPIMVVAGPGTGKTQIIALRTANIILKS' A
#
# COMPACT_ATOMS: atom_id res chain seq x y z
N MET A 1 -12.16 8.36 1.00
CA MET A 1 -10.97 8.65 0.19
C MET A 1 -11.46 8.85 -1.22
N GLN A 2 -11.18 9.98 -1.89
CA GLN A 2 -11.45 10.05 -3.33
C GLN A 2 -10.58 9.00 -4.03
N GLU A 3 -11.16 8.23 -4.96
CA GLU A 3 -10.40 7.23 -5.73
C GLU A 3 -9.18 7.84 -6.41
N ASP A 4 -9.27 9.11 -6.80
CA ASP A 4 -8.19 9.85 -7.46
C ASP A 4 -6.97 10.00 -6.56
N PHE A 5 -7.18 10.37 -5.28
CA PHE A 5 -6.09 10.43 -4.30
C PHE A 5 -5.41 9.07 -4.11
N PHE A 6 -6.19 7.98 -4.04
CA PHE A 6 -5.62 6.64 -3.92
C PHE A 6 -4.74 6.29 -5.12
N LYS A 7 -5.24 6.55 -6.34
CA LYS A 7 -4.51 6.31 -7.59
C LYS A 7 -3.21 7.12 -7.66
N GLU A 8 -3.25 8.40 -7.29
CA GLU A 8 -2.07 9.26 -7.21
C GLU A 8 -1.03 8.73 -6.22
N GLN A 9 -1.47 8.32 -5.02
CA GLN A 9 -0.58 7.76 -4.01
C GLN A 9 0.04 6.43 -4.43
N LEU A 10 -0.67 5.61 -5.22
CA LEU A 10 -0.08 4.41 -5.81
C LEU A 10 1.04 4.75 -6.79
N GLN A 11 0.92 5.82 -7.60
CA GLN A 11 1.92 6.15 -8.62
C GLN A 11 3.29 6.46 -8.02
N ILE A 12 3.34 7.09 -6.85
CA ILE A 12 4.59 7.48 -6.17
C ILE A 12 5.30 6.34 -5.45
N LEU A 13 4.68 5.17 -5.32
CA LEU A 13 5.29 4.01 -4.69
C LEU A 13 6.29 3.33 -5.63
N ASN A 14 7.38 2.83 -5.06
CA ASN A 14 8.28 1.91 -5.78
C ASN A 14 7.63 0.53 -5.94
N LYS A 15 8.26 -0.36 -6.72
CA LYS A 15 7.73 -1.69 -7.01
C LYS A 15 7.44 -2.50 -5.74
N ALA A 16 8.39 -2.60 -4.82
CA ALA A 16 8.21 -3.39 -3.60
C ALA A 16 7.09 -2.86 -2.69
N GLN A 17 6.91 -1.54 -2.63
CA GLN A 17 5.81 -0.92 -1.89
C GLN A 17 4.46 -1.18 -2.57
N LYS A 18 4.39 -1.12 -3.91
CA LYS A 18 3.19 -1.47 -4.67
C LYS A 18 2.79 -2.93 -4.44
N ASP A 19 3.74 -3.86 -4.51
CA ASP A 19 3.51 -5.29 -4.28
C ASP A 19 2.85 -5.53 -2.90
N VAL A 20 3.30 -4.82 -1.85
CA VAL A 20 2.69 -4.89 -0.51
C VAL A 20 1.24 -4.39 -0.51
N VAL A 21 0.96 -3.26 -1.19
CA VAL A 21 -0.38 -2.68 -1.25
C VAL A 21 -1.34 -3.57 -2.04
N GLU A 22 -0.87 -4.19 -3.12
CA GLU A 22 -1.64 -5.07 -4.00
C GLU A 22 -1.93 -6.45 -3.40
N GLN A 23 -1.02 -6.96 -2.54
CA GLN A 23 -1.22 -8.23 -1.85
C GLN A 23 -2.23 -8.10 -0.68
N ILE A 24 -3.50 -8.21 -1.03
CA ILE A 24 -4.63 -8.15 -0.08
C ILE A 24 -5.03 -9.51 0.51
N TYR A 25 -4.52 -10.62 -0.04
CA TYR A 25 -4.81 -11.97 0.41
C TYR A 25 -3.61 -12.61 1.11
N GLY A 26 -3.90 -13.39 2.15
CA GLY A 26 -2.90 -14.11 2.94
C GLY A 26 -2.05 -13.21 3.84
N PRO A 27 -1.26 -13.82 4.74
CA PRO A 27 -0.31 -13.10 5.57
C PRO A 27 0.87 -12.57 4.74
N ILE A 28 1.43 -11.45 5.16
CA ILE A 28 2.64 -10.84 4.57
C ILE A 28 3.55 -10.32 5.68
N MET A 29 4.87 -10.46 5.49
CA MET A 29 5.88 -9.88 6.36
C MET A 29 6.70 -8.86 5.56
N VAL A 30 6.82 -7.65 6.09
CA VAL A 30 7.57 -6.56 5.45
C VAL A 30 8.74 -6.17 6.36
N VAL A 31 9.96 -6.30 5.85
CA VAL A 31 11.19 -5.87 6.51
C VAL A 31 11.74 -4.65 5.79
N ALA A 32 11.79 -3.49 6.45
CA ALA A 32 12.23 -2.25 5.83
C ALA A 32 12.88 -1.28 6.84
N GLY A 33 13.93 -0.58 6.39
CA GLY A 33 14.68 0.39 7.18
C GLY A 33 13.87 1.60 7.66
N PRO A 34 14.43 2.46 8.52
CA PRO A 34 13.78 3.70 8.94
C PRO A 34 13.52 4.61 7.72
N GLY A 35 12.40 5.34 7.73
CA GLY A 35 12.05 6.32 6.67
C GLY A 35 11.55 5.74 5.34
N THR A 36 11.41 4.42 5.19
CA THR A 36 11.03 3.78 3.91
C THR A 36 9.52 3.75 3.61
N GLY A 37 8.72 4.60 4.27
CA GLY A 37 7.28 4.70 3.99
C GLY A 37 6.40 3.56 4.55
N LYS A 38 6.83 2.86 5.62
CA LYS A 38 6.06 1.75 6.24
C LYS A 38 4.61 2.14 6.60
N THR A 39 4.42 3.32 7.18
CA THR A 39 3.08 3.81 7.55
C THR A 39 2.22 4.07 6.32
N GLN A 40 2.82 4.62 5.26
CA GLN A 40 2.13 4.91 4.00
C GLN A 40 1.63 3.63 3.33
N ILE A 41 2.49 2.60 3.23
CA ILE A 41 2.09 1.32 2.63
C ILE A 41 1.01 0.60 3.44
N ILE A 42 1.02 0.68 4.78
CA ILE A 42 -0.03 0.10 5.62
C ILE A 42 -1.38 0.81 5.38
N ALA A 43 -1.36 2.15 5.31
CA ALA A 43 -2.56 2.94 5.05
C ALA A 43 -3.15 2.65 3.66
N LEU A 44 -2.31 2.63 2.62
CA LEU A 44 -2.74 2.33 1.26
C LEU A 44 -3.19 0.87 1.09
N ARG A 45 -2.53 -0.09 1.73
CA ARG A 45 -2.96 -1.50 1.73
C ARG A 45 -4.33 -1.66 2.37
N THR A 46 -4.55 -0.99 3.50
CA THR A 46 -5.86 -0.99 4.18
C THR A 46 -6.95 -0.41 3.28
N ALA A 47 -6.67 0.73 2.62
CA ALA A 47 -7.59 1.31 1.66
C ALA A 47 -7.88 0.36 0.49
N ASN A 48 -6.86 -0.31 -0.06
CA ASN A 48 -7.02 -1.27 -1.15
C ASN A 48 -7.88 -2.48 -0.76
N ILE A 49 -7.71 -3.00 0.46
CA ILE A 49 -8.57 -4.09 0.99
C ILE A 49 -10.04 -3.64 0.99
N ILE A 50 -10.33 -2.45 1.51
CA ILE A 50 -11.70 -1.91 1.57
C ILE A 50 -12.29 -1.70 0.17
N LEU A 51 -11.50 -1.17 -0.78
CA LEU A 51 -11.96 -0.92 -2.14
C LEU A 51 -12.22 -2.20 -2.97
N LYS A 52 -11.56 -3.31 -2.61
CA LYS A 52 -11.74 -4.61 -3.28
C LYS A 52 -12.66 -5.58 -2.52
N SER A 53 -13.27 -5.12 -1.43
CA SER A 53 -14.31 -5.84 -0.68
C SER A 53 -15.67 -5.49 -1.24
#